data_AF-A0AAV6G9I1-F1
#
_entry.id   AF-A0AAV6G9I1-F1
#
_cell.length_a   1.000
_cell.length_b   1.000
_cell.length_c   1.000
_cell.angle_alpha   90.00
_cell.angle_beta   90.00
_cell.angle_gamma   90.00
#
_symmetry.space_group_name_H-M   'P 1'
#
loop_
_entity.id
_entity.type
_entity.pdbx_description
1 polymer ?
#
loop_
_entity_poly.entity_id
_entity_poly.type
_entity_poly.pdbx_seq_one_letter_code
_entity_poly.pdbx_strand_id
1 'polypeptide(L)'
;MNALVALCHFCELHGPRTLFCTEALHPPSPSPPQPGQSISGERERDVDREGEGLTMRAHSSATQRADMCEGCRSLPASHPGFVSVDNETGIRFLSHQHPRQPQLFSVVRQACVRSLSCEVCPGREGPIFFGDEQHGFVFSHTFFIKDSLARGFQRWYSIVMVAMDRIYLINSWPFLLRHLRLTIQSLQSTALKASHQISATHP
;
A
#
# COMPACT_ATOMS: atom_id res chain seq x y z
N MET A 1 13.88 0.66 9.32
CA MET A 1 13.90 -0.23 8.13
C MET A 1 12.64 0.05 7.34
N ASN A 2 12.72 0.67 6.17
CA ASN A 2 11.50 1.16 5.50
C ASN A 2 11.16 0.25 4.31
N ALA A 3 10.22 -0.68 4.54
CA ALA A 3 9.55 -1.40 3.47
C ALA A 3 8.09 -0.92 3.38
N LEU A 4 7.56 -0.88 2.17
CA LEU A 4 6.17 -0.51 1.89
C LEU A 4 5.46 -1.70 1.27
N VAL A 5 4.30 -2.05 1.81
CA VAL A 5 3.44 -3.12 1.26
C VAL A 5 2.24 -2.48 0.58
N ALA A 6 1.87 -2.92 -0.61
CA ALA A 6 0.68 -2.44 -1.29
C ALA A 6 -0.10 -3.55 -2.00
N LEU A 7 -1.42 -3.40 -2.01
CA LEU A 7 -2.34 -4.19 -2.83
C LEU A 7 -2.69 -3.38 -4.08
N CYS A 8 -2.45 -3.99 -5.23
CA CYS A 8 -2.71 -3.43 -6.54
C CYS A 8 -3.73 -4.28 -7.28
N HIS A 9 -4.45 -3.67 -8.23
CA HIS A 9 -5.33 -4.39 -9.14
C HIS A 9 -5.28 -3.79 -10.54
N PHE A 10 -5.61 -4.60 -11.54
CA PHE A 10 -5.86 -4.12 -12.88
C PHE A 10 -7.35 -3.74 -13.02
N CYS A 11 -7.62 -2.47 -13.27
CA CYS A 11 -8.95 -1.99 -13.62
C CYS A 11 -9.13 -2.02 -15.13
N GLU A 12 -10.24 -2.56 -15.62
CA GLU A 12 -10.55 -2.52 -17.06
C GLU A 12 -10.77 -1.08 -17.58
N LEU A 13 -11.22 -0.17 -16.71
CA LEU A 13 -11.45 1.24 -17.06
C LEU A 13 -10.20 2.12 -16.88
N HIS A 14 -9.43 1.87 -15.82
CA HIS A 14 -8.35 2.79 -15.39
C HIS A 14 -6.94 2.20 -15.47
N GLY A 15 -6.80 0.95 -15.94
CA GLY A 15 -5.55 0.20 -15.96
C GLY A 15 -5.07 -0.19 -14.54
N PRO A 16 -3.75 -0.42 -14.36
CA PRO A 16 -3.16 -0.73 -13.06
C PRO A 16 -3.46 0.37 -12.04
N ARG A 17 -3.91 0.01 -10.84
CA ARG A 17 -4.20 0.93 -9.73
C ARG A 17 -3.82 0.31 -8.38
N THR A 18 -3.30 1.15 -7.50
CA THR A 18 -3.06 0.79 -6.09
C THR A 18 -4.35 0.99 -5.31
N LEU A 19 -4.83 -0.08 -4.66
CA LEU A 19 -5.99 -0.02 -3.78
C LEU A 19 -5.59 0.39 -2.39
N PHE A 20 -4.50 -0.15 -1.86
CA PHE A 20 -4.18 0.02 -0.45
C PHE A 20 -2.68 -0.11 -0.26
N CYS A 21 -2.08 0.72 0.57
CA CYS A 21 -0.67 0.65 0.92
C CYS A 21 -0.48 0.87 2.42
N THR A 22 0.51 0.19 2.97
CA THR A 22 0.94 0.29 4.36
C THR A 22 2.41 0.66 4.41
N GLU A 23 2.73 1.73 5.15
CA GLU A 23 4.09 2.21 5.39
C GLU A 23 4.45 2.17 6.88
N ALA A 24 5.70 1.81 7.17
CA ALA A 24 6.22 1.75 8.54
C ALA A 24 6.98 3.05 8.89
N LEU A 25 6.46 3.79 9.86
CA LEU A 25 7.04 5.00 10.41
C LEU A 25 7.77 4.68 11.70
N HIS A 26 9.09 4.76 11.66
CA HIS A 26 9.94 4.48 12.81
C HIS A 26 10.00 5.71 13.73
N PRO A 27 10.09 5.51 15.06
CA PRO A 27 10.39 6.60 15.96
C PRO A 27 11.74 7.23 15.59
N PRO A 28 11.91 8.55 15.75
CA PRO A 28 13.21 9.18 15.56
C PRO A 28 14.22 8.49 16.48
N SER A 29 15.36 8.07 15.92
CA SER A 29 16.44 7.52 16.73
C SER A 29 16.89 8.57 17.74
N PRO A 30 17.20 8.20 19.00
CA PRO A 30 17.81 9.14 19.93
C PRO A 30 19.14 9.61 19.31
N SER A 31 19.21 10.89 18.93
CA SER A 31 20.46 11.50 18.51
C SER A 31 21.45 11.43 19.68
N PRO A 32 22.73 11.09 19.46
CA PRO A 32 23.73 11.22 20.51
C PRO A 32 23.73 12.66 21.04
N PRO A 33 23.88 12.87 22.37
CA PRO A 33 23.97 14.21 22.93
C PRO A 33 25.15 14.93 22.27
N GLN A 34 24.84 15.97 21.50
CA GLN A 34 25.87 16.88 21.00
C GLN A 34 26.36 17.71 22.20
N PRO A 35 27.65 17.64 22.56
CA PRO A 35 28.20 18.55 23.55
C PRO A 35 28.36 19.93 22.90
N GLY A 36 27.56 20.91 23.36
CA GLY A 36 27.94 22.32 23.24
C GLY A 36 27.01 23.25 22.45
N GLN A 37 25.70 23.29 22.75
CA GLN A 37 24.93 24.51 22.48
C GLN A 37 24.37 25.08 23.78
N SER A 38 24.91 26.25 24.10
CA SER A 38 24.60 27.11 25.23
C SER A 38 23.17 27.68 25.14
N ILE A 39 22.57 27.78 26.31
CA ILE A 39 21.26 28.38 26.57
C ILE A 39 21.27 29.88 26.25
N SER A 40 20.26 30.33 25.50
CA SER A 40 19.58 31.62 25.66
C SER A 40 18.15 31.37 25.13
N GLY A 41 17.06 31.61 25.82
CA GLY A 41 16.67 32.74 26.65
C GLY A 41 15.28 33.14 26.16
N GLU A 42 14.27 32.73 26.93
CA GLU A 42 12.82 32.99 26.93
C GLU A 42 12.25 34.08 25.99
N ARG A 43 11.15 33.72 25.29
CA ARG A 43 9.95 34.55 25.19
C ARG A 43 8.69 33.68 25.16
N GLU A 44 7.94 33.74 26.25
CA GLU A 44 6.56 33.29 26.36
C GLU A 44 5.66 34.07 25.39
N ARG A 45 4.69 33.38 24.78
CA ARG A 45 3.39 33.96 24.41
C ARG A 45 2.33 32.86 24.24
N ASP A 46 1.52 32.79 25.29
CA ASP A 46 0.06 32.60 25.35
C ASP A 46 -0.62 31.31 24.91
N VAL A 47 -1.57 30.93 25.77
CA VAL A 47 -2.35 29.70 25.85
C VAL A 47 -3.70 29.86 25.15
N ASP A 48 -4.23 28.72 24.67
CA ASP A 48 -5.60 28.41 24.25
C ASP A 48 -6.21 29.09 23.01
N ARG A 49 -6.39 28.26 21.97
CA ARG A 49 -7.73 28.06 21.40
C ARG A 49 -7.92 26.66 20.84
N GLU A 50 -9.00 26.07 21.33
CA GLU A 50 -9.53 24.74 21.13
C GLU A 50 -9.66 24.30 19.67
N GLY A 51 -9.67 22.98 19.50
CA GLY A 51 -9.54 22.31 18.22
C GLY A 51 -10.73 22.45 17.28
N GLU A 52 -10.43 22.39 15.98
CA GLU A 52 -11.33 21.95 14.93
C GLU A 52 -10.50 21.67 13.66
N GLY A 53 -10.62 20.46 13.10
CA GLY A 53 -10.37 20.22 11.69
C GLY A 53 -8.97 19.75 11.25
N LEU A 54 -8.51 18.58 11.70
CA LEU A 54 -7.45 17.80 11.01
C LEU A 54 -8.00 17.17 9.70
N THR A 55 -8.55 17.97 8.79
CA THR A 55 -8.89 17.51 7.43
C THR A 55 -7.79 17.95 6.48
N MET A 56 -6.66 17.26 6.53
CA MET A 56 -5.50 17.58 5.69
C MET A 56 -5.68 17.00 4.30
N ARG A 57 -5.98 17.88 3.34
CA ARG A 57 -6.15 17.57 1.91
C ARG A 57 -4.86 16.98 1.35
N ALA A 58 -4.87 15.69 1.01
CA ALA A 58 -3.81 15.09 0.21
C ALA A 58 -3.74 15.80 -1.17
N HIS A 59 -2.53 16.10 -1.65
CA HIS A 59 -2.24 16.73 -2.93
C HIS A 59 -2.46 15.77 -4.12
N SER A 60 -3.71 15.35 -4.33
CA SER A 60 -4.16 14.83 -5.62
C SER A 60 -5.02 15.91 -6.25
N SER A 61 -4.77 16.28 -7.51
CA SER A 61 -5.62 17.21 -8.25
C SER A 61 -7.09 16.83 -8.07
N ALA A 62 -7.95 17.79 -7.71
CA ALA A 62 -9.35 17.54 -7.37
C ALA A 62 -10.13 16.81 -8.48
N THR A 63 -9.67 16.94 -9.72
CA THR A 63 -10.17 16.25 -10.91
C THR A 63 -9.94 14.74 -10.89
N GLN A 64 -8.85 14.21 -10.30
CA GLN A 64 -8.62 12.76 -10.25
C GLN A 64 -9.45 12.03 -9.19
N ARG A 65 -10.00 12.74 -8.18
CA ARG A 65 -10.83 12.13 -7.13
C ARG A 65 -12.27 11.88 -7.54
N ALA A 66 -12.78 12.67 -8.49
CA ALA A 66 -14.16 12.61 -8.95
C ALA A 66 -14.41 11.48 -9.97
N ASP A 67 -13.40 11.07 -10.73
CA ASP A 67 -13.53 10.08 -11.82
C ASP A 67 -13.07 8.66 -11.46
N MET A 68 -12.88 8.33 -10.18
CA MET A 68 -12.53 6.96 -9.79
C MET A 68 -13.77 6.07 -9.68
N CYS A 69 -13.78 4.93 -10.38
CA CYS A 69 -14.84 3.92 -10.19
C CYS A 69 -14.73 3.27 -8.81
N GLU A 70 -15.85 2.67 -8.38
CA GLU A 70 -15.97 1.98 -7.09
C GLU A 70 -14.91 0.90 -6.92
N GLY A 71 -14.58 0.17 -7.99
CA GLY A 71 -13.57 -0.89 -7.94
C GLY A 71 -12.15 -0.42 -7.69
N CYS A 72 -11.83 0.86 -7.95
CA CYS A 72 -10.51 1.42 -7.68
C CYS A 72 -10.41 2.12 -6.32
N ARG A 73 -11.53 2.32 -5.62
CA ARG A 73 -11.59 3.05 -4.36
C ARG A 73 -11.69 2.05 -3.20
N SER A 74 -10.64 1.94 -2.40
CA SER A 74 -10.63 1.04 -1.23
C SER A 74 -11.22 1.68 0.02
N LEU A 75 -11.14 3.01 0.12
CA LEU A 75 -11.58 3.79 1.27
C LEU A 75 -12.43 4.97 0.78
N PRO A 76 -13.45 5.39 1.55
CA PRO A 76 -14.16 6.64 1.28
C PRO A 76 -13.18 7.82 1.21
N ALA A 77 -13.45 8.82 0.36
CA ALA A 77 -12.55 9.97 0.18
C ALA A 77 -12.35 10.81 1.46
N SER A 78 -13.26 10.70 2.43
CA SER A 78 -13.20 11.34 3.74
C SER A 78 -12.47 10.50 4.80
N HIS A 79 -12.11 9.25 4.49
CA HIS A 79 -11.54 8.34 5.48
C HIS A 79 -10.05 8.67 5.72
N PRO A 80 -9.61 8.87 6.96
CA PRO A 80 -8.24 9.32 7.28
C PRO A 80 -7.16 8.23 7.07
N GLY A 81 -7.58 6.98 6.84
CA GLY A 81 -6.73 5.79 6.84
C GLY A 81 -6.68 5.12 8.20
N PHE A 82 -5.96 4.00 8.27
CA PHE A 82 -5.76 3.24 9.50
C PHE A 82 -4.36 3.50 10.05
N VAL A 83 -4.25 3.52 11.36
CA VAL A 83 -2.96 3.59 12.07
C VAL A 83 -2.93 2.47 13.10
N SER A 84 -1.94 1.61 13.04
CA SER A 84 -1.61 0.68 14.12
C SER A 84 -0.25 1.02 14.70
N VAL A 85 -0.08 0.76 16.00
CA VAL A 85 1.16 1.05 16.72
C VAL A 85 1.62 -0.25 17.35
N ASP A 86 2.87 -0.61 17.09
CA ASP A 86 3.56 -1.64 17.85
C ASP A 86 4.09 -1.04 19.15
N ASN A 87 3.55 -1.49 20.27
CA ASN A 87 3.90 -0.97 21.59
C ASN A 87 5.30 -1.37 22.04
N GLU A 88 5.87 -2.46 21.51
CA GLU A 88 7.20 -2.95 21.89
C GLU A 88 8.30 -2.15 21.20
N THR A 89 8.12 -1.88 19.90
CA THR A 89 9.13 -1.18 19.08
C THR A 89 8.85 0.32 18.91
N GLY A 90 7.64 0.77 19.24
CA GLY A 90 7.16 2.13 18.97
C GLY A 90 6.93 2.42 17.48
N ILE A 91 7.01 1.41 16.60
CA ILE A 91 6.80 1.58 15.16
C ILE A 91 5.31 1.80 14.90
N ARG A 92 5.01 2.79 14.05
CA ARG A 92 3.64 3.10 13.61
C ARG A 92 3.45 2.63 12.18
N PHE A 93 2.43 1.83 11.92
CA PHE A 93 2.04 1.42 10.57
C PHE A 93 0.86 2.26 10.11
N LEU A 94 1.07 3.03 9.05
CA LEU A 94 0.03 3.85 8.44
C LEU A 94 -0.46 3.17 7.18
N SER A 95 -1.77 2.91 7.10
CA SER A 95 -2.40 2.29 5.95
C SER A 95 -3.43 3.21 5.31
N HIS A 96 -3.30 3.42 3.99
CA HIS A 96 -4.16 4.33 3.23
C HIS A 96 -4.19 3.89 1.75
N GLN A 97 -5.04 4.50 0.91
CA GLN A 97 -5.09 4.16 -0.51
C GLN A 97 -3.80 4.54 -1.26
N HIS A 98 -3.20 5.67 -0.87
CA HIS A 98 -1.97 6.22 -1.45
C HIS A 98 -1.03 6.66 -0.32
N PRO A 99 0.30 6.49 -0.49
CA PRO A 99 1.27 6.94 0.49
C PRO A 99 1.24 8.47 0.60
N ARG A 100 1.60 9.00 1.78
CA ARG A 100 1.53 10.45 2.02
C ARG A 100 2.65 11.23 1.33
N GLN A 101 3.82 10.62 1.19
CA GLN A 101 4.98 11.26 0.57
C GLN A 101 4.94 11.14 -0.96
N PRO A 102 5.06 12.24 -1.71
CA PRO A 102 5.04 12.21 -3.18
C PRO A 102 6.11 11.30 -3.81
N GLN A 103 7.29 11.22 -3.19
CA GLN A 103 8.38 10.36 -3.66
C GLN A 103 8.02 8.88 -3.53
N LEU A 104 7.33 8.49 -2.46
CA LEU A 104 6.84 7.11 -2.30
C LEU A 104 5.68 6.83 -3.24
N PHE A 105 4.84 7.82 -3.53
CA PHE A 105 3.73 7.67 -4.48
C PHE A 105 4.21 7.27 -5.88
N SER A 106 5.23 7.94 -6.43
CA SER A 106 5.77 7.60 -7.76
C SER A 106 6.34 6.19 -7.79
N VAL A 107 7.09 5.80 -6.76
CA VAL A 107 7.68 4.47 -6.62
C VAL A 107 6.60 3.38 -6.58
N VAL A 108 5.59 3.52 -5.71
CA VAL A 108 4.48 2.56 -5.60
C VAL A 108 3.68 2.49 -6.89
N ARG A 109 3.47 3.65 -7.55
CA ARG A 109 2.76 3.71 -8.83
C ARG A 109 3.51 2.94 -9.92
N GLN A 110 4.83 3.10 -10.00
CA GLN A 110 5.66 2.39 -10.97
C GLN A 110 5.71 0.89 -10.68
N ALA A 111 5.87 0.50 -9.41
CA ALA A 111 5.80 -0.89 -8.98
C ALA A 111 4.47 -1.54 -9.39
N CYS A 112 3.35 -0.86 -9.13
CA CYS A 112 2.01 -1.31 -9.54
C CYS A 112 1.88 -1.54 -11.05
N VAL A 113 2.33 -0.59 -11.87
CA VAL A 113 2.27 -0.69 -13.32
C VAL A 113 3.13 -1.84 -13.83
N ARG A 114 4.37 -1.97 -13.34
CA ARG A 114 5.27 -3.05 -13.75
C ARG A 114 4.72 -4.42 -13.38
N SER A 115 4.28 -4.60 -12.13
CA SER A 115 3.72 -5.86 -11.62
C SER A 115 2.51 -6.38 -12.38
N LEU A 116 1.68 -5.49 -12.92
CA LEU A 116 0.41 -5.86 -13.56
C LEU A 116 0.43 -5.79 -15.09
N SER A 117 1.44 -5.14 -15.69
CA SER A 117 1.44 -4.86 -17.14
C SER A 117 2.76 -5.12 -17.86
N CYS A 118 3.89 -5.14 -17.17
CA CYS A 118 5.21 -5.27 -17.83
C CYS A 118 5.87 -6.60 -17.50
N GLU A 119 5.80 -7.02 -16.25
CA GLU A 119 6.46 -8.24 -15.78
C GLU A 119 5.55 -9.44 -16.00
N VAL A 120 6.11 -10.50 -16.58
CA VAL A 120 5.34 -11.71 -16.96
C VAL A 120 5.80 -12.88 -16.10
N CYS A 121 4.86 -13.47 -15.35
CA CYS A 121 5.08 -14.74 -14.68
C CYS A 121 4.68 -15.91 -15.61
N PRO A 122 5.54 -16.93 -15.81
CA PRO A 122 5.14 -18.17 -16.45
C PRO A 122 3.98 -18.81 -15.68
N GLY A 123 2.80 -18.94 -16.31
CA GLY A 123 1.58 -19.42 -15.65
C GLY A 123 0.62 -18.33 -15.17
N ARG A 124 0.94 -17.04 -15.43
CA ARG A 124 0.13 -15.84 -15.13
C ARG A 124 -0.05 -15.50 -13.64
N GLU A 125 0.00 -16.46 -12.74
CA GLU A 125 0.05 -16.25 -11.29
C GLU A 125 1.41 -16.63 -10.71
N GLY A 126 1.91 -15.85 -9.75
CA GLY A 126 3.11 -16.19 -9.00
C GLY A 126 3.93 -15.00 -8.53
N PRO A 127 5.00 -15.28 -7.77
CA PRO A 127 5.93 -14.28 -7.31
C PRO A 127 6.92 -13.88 -8.41
N ILE A 128 7.23 -12.60 -8.48
CA ILE A 128 8.22 -11.99 -9.37
C ILE A 128 9.08 -11.03 -8.55
N PHE A 129 10.38 -10.99 -8.84
CA PHE A 129 11.31 -10.01 -8.30
C PHE A 129 11.78 -9.08 -9.42
N PHE A 130 11.75 -7.78 -9.21
CA PHE A 130 12.31 -6.80 -10.14
C PHE A 130 12.65 -5.50 -9.42
N GLY A 131 13.35 -4.59 -10.08
CA GLY A 131 13.63 -3.25 -9.55
C GLY A 131 15.06 -2.81 -9.81
N ASP A 132 15.38 -1.62 -9.32
CA ASP A 132 16.67 -0.96 -9.52
C ASP A 132 17.01 -0.08 -8.31
N GLU A 133 18.23 0.45 -8.27
CA GLU A 133 18.71 1.25 -7.14
C GLU A 133 18.04 2.64 -7.06
N GLN A 134 17.45 3.14 -8.16
CA GLN A 134 16.83 4.47 -8.21
C GLN A 134 15.39 4.45 -7.66
N HIS A 135 14.62 3.43 -8.01
CA HIS A 135 13.20 3.30 -7.66
C HIS A 135 12.94 2.24 -6.58
N GLY A 136 13.99 1.53 -6.15
CA GLY A 136 13.90 0.43 -5.19
C GLY A 136 13.61 -0.92 -5.83
N PHE A 137 13.71 -1.95 -5.01
CA PHE A 137 13.48 -3.34 -5.36
C PHE A 137 12.07 -3.76 -4.93
N VAL A 138 11.43 -4.56 -5.79
CA VAL A 138 10.04 -4.97 -5.67
C VAL A 138 9.94 -6.49 -5.65
N PHE A 139 9.32 -7.01 -4.61
CA PHE A 139 8.76 -8.35 -4.57
C PHE A 139 7.28 -8.21 -4.90
N SER A 140 6.82 -8.90 -5.94
CA SER A 140 5.44 -8.83 -6.42
C SER A 140 4.84 -10.21 -6.47
N HIS A 141 3.66 -10.44 -5.91
CA HIS A 141 2.91 -11.68 -6.09
C HIS A 141 1.58 -11.40 -6.78
N THR A 142 1.51 -11.77 -8.06
CA THR A 142 0.33 -11.56 -8.90
C THR A 142 -0.57 -12.79 -8.85
N PHE A 143 -1.88 -12.58 -8.74
CA PHE A 143 -2.89 -13.62 -8.58
C PHE A 143 -4.25 -13.16 -9.11
N PHE A 144 -5.14 -14.12 -9.38
CA PHE A 144 -6.52 -13.87 -9.77
C PHE A 144 -7.47 -14.05 -8.61
N ILE A 145 -8.54 -13.26 -8.64
CA ILE A 145 -9.72 -13.45 -7.82
C ILE A 145 -10.89 -13.69 -8.77
N LYS A 146 -11.70 -14.73 -8.53
CA LYS A 146 -12.91 -14.97 -9.33
C LYS A 146 -13.95 -13.88 -9.06
N ASP A 147 -14.56 -13.38 -10.13
CA ASP A 147 -15.61 -12.37 -10.08
C ASP A 147 -16.58 -12.65 -11.24
N SER A 148 -17.82 -13.03 -10.91
CA SER A 148 -18.85 -13.39 -11.89
C SER A 148 -19.26 -12.22 -12.80
N LEU A 149 -19.04 -10.98 -12.36
CA LEU A 149 -19.40 -9.76 -13.11
C LEU A 149 -18.23 -9.23 -13.95
N ALA A 150 -17.00 -9.70 -13.73
CA ALA A 150 -15.83 -9.26 -14.48
C ALA A 150 -15.68 -10.00 -15.82
N ARG A 151 -15.05 -9.33 -16.80
CA ARG A 151 -14.78 -9.95 -18.10
C ARG A 151 -13.84 -11.15 -17.91
N GLY A 152 -14.26 -12.31 -18.40
CA GLY A 152 -13.49 -13.56 -18.23
C GLY A 152 -13.58 -14.15 -16.82
N PHE A 153 -14.56 -13.72 -16.02
CA PHE A 153 -14.90 -14.26 -14.70
C PHE A 153 -13.79 -14.15 -13.63
N GLN A 154 -12.84 -13.24 -13.81
CA GLN A 154 -11.72 -13.07 -12.90
C GLN A 154 -11.14 -11.65 -12.98
N ARG A 155 -10.57 -11.18 -11.87
CA ARG A 155 -9.84 -9.91 -11.78
C ARG A 155 -8.40 -10.13 -11.38
N TRP A 156 -7.52 -9.29 -11.92
CA TRP A 156 -6.07 -9.36 -11.72
C TRP A 156 -5.67 -8.50 -10.54
N TYR A 157 -4.99 -9.11 -9.57
CA TYR A 157 -4.47 -8.46 -8.39
C TYR A 157 -2.99 -8.75 -8.22
N SER A 158 -2.31 -7.88 -7.48
CA SER A 158 -0.92 -8.11 -7.09
C SER A 158 -0.65 -7.52 -5.71
N ILE A 159 -0.08 -8.31 -4.82
CA ILE A 159 0.51 -7.78 -3.58
C ILE A 159 1.97 -7.48 -3.85
N VAL A 160 2.36 -6.21 -3.70
CA VAL A 160 3.70 -5.72 -3.95
C VAL A 160 4.35 -5.29 -2.63
N MET A 161 5.63 -5.54 -2.50
CA MET A 161 6.47 -5.04 -1.41
C MET A 161 7.67 -4.35 -2.01
N VAL A 162 7.84 -3.09 -1.63
CA VAL A 162 8.93 -2.24 -2.09
C VAL A 162 9.91 -2.01 -0.95
N ALA A 163 11.19 -2.24 -1.22
CA ALA A 163 12.29 -1.97 -0.29
C ALA A 163 13.52 -1.45 -1.05
N MET A 164 14.34 -0.61 -0.39
CA MET A 164 15.58 -0.11 -1.00
C MET A 164 16.73 -1.12 -0.95
N ASP A 165 16.68 -2.09 -0.02
CA ASP A 165 17.70 -3.11 0.14
C ASP A 165 17.33 -4.39 -0.64
N ARG A 166 18.07 -4.63 -1.74
CA ARG A 166 17.95 -5.81 -2.59
C ARG A 166 18.17 -7.10 -1.84
N ILE A 167 19.26 -7.18 -1.07
CA ILE A 167 19.72 -8.42 -0.44
C ILE A 167 18.76 -8.82 0.66
N TYR A 168 18.28 -7.84 1.44
CA TYR A 168 17.25 -8.07 2.45
C TYR A 168 15.97 -8.67 1.86
N LEU A 169 15.47 -8.11 0.75
CA LEU A 169 14.23 -8.57 0.13
C LEU A 169 14.37 -9.98 -0.46
N ILE A 170 15.53 -10.31 -1.05
CA ILE A 170 15.85 -11.65 -1.56
C ILE A 170 15.98 -12.66 -0.43
N ASN A 171 16.71 -12.33 0.65
CA ASN A 171 16.87 -13.23 1.79
C ASN A 171 15.54 -13.50 2.50
N SER A 172 14.63 -12.51 2.49
CA SER A 172 13.29 -12.65 3.06
C SER A 172 12.31 -13.39 2.14
N TRP A 173 12.70 -13.75 0.92
CA TRP A 173 11.82 -14.33 -0.11
C TRP A 173 10.99 -15.53 0.36
N PRO A 174 11.55 -16.58 1.02
CA PRO A 174 10.77 -17.75 1.42
C PRO A 174 9.70 -17.39 2.46
N PHE A 175 10.04 -16.51 3.39
CA PHE A 175 9.13 -16.01 4.43
C PHE A 175 7.98 -15.21 3.79
N LEU A 176 8.32 -14.27 2.92
CA LEU A 176 7.37 -13.41 2.22
C LEU A 176 6.40 -14.22 1.36
N LEU A 177 6.93 -15.15 0.56
CA LEU A 177 6.13 -16.02 -0.30
C LEU A 177 5.11 -16.85 0.50
N ARG A 178 5.53 -17.40 1.65
CA ARG A 178 4.64 -18.20 2.51
C ARG A 178 3.45 -17.37 3.01
N HIS A 179 3.71 -16.20 3.59
CA HIS A 179 2.67 -15.38 4.20
C HIS A 179 1.75 -14.72 3.16
N LEU A 180 2.30 -14.31 2.02
CA LEU A 180 1.50 -13.79 0.92
C LEU A 180 0.59 -14.86 0.33
N ARG A 181 1.06 -16.11 0.17
CA ARG A 181 0.20 -17.21 -0.29
C ARG A 181 -0.98 -17.45 0.66
N LEU A 182 -0.76 -17.42 1.98
CA LEU A 182 -1.85 -17.54 2.95
C LEU A 182 -2.87 -16.40 2.83
N THR A 183 -2.39 -15.17 2.67
CA THR A 183 -3.24 -13.99 2.48
C THR A 183 -4.06 -14.11 1.20
N ILE A 184 -3.42 -14.51 0.09
CA ILE A 184 -4.05 -14.70 -1.22
C ILE A 184 -5.10 -15.80 -1.16
N GLN A 185 -4.80 -16.94 -0.53
CA GLN A 185 -5.75 -18.04 -0.35
C GLN A 185 -6.98 -17.59 0.44
N SER A 186 -6.80 -16.78 1.49
CA SER A 186 -7.90 -16.21 2.26
C SER A 186 -8.78 -15.29 1.40
N LEU A 187 -8.17 -14.40 0.60
CA LEU A 187 -8.88 -13.52 -0.33
C LEU A 187 -9.66 -14.32 -1.38
N GLN A 188 -9.02 -15.31 -2.02
CA GLN A 188 -9.64 -16.16 -3.04
C GLN A 188 -10.80 -16.98 -2.46
N SER A 189 -10.63 -17.57 -1.28
CA SER A 189 -11.67 -18.35 -0.59
C SER A 189 -12.90 -17.48 -0.25
N THR A 190 -12.66 -16.26 0.23
CA THR A 190 -13.73 -15.31 0.56
C THR A 190 -14.49 -14.88 -0.70
N ALA A 191 -13.77 -14.58 -1.78
CA ALA A 191 -14.37 -14.19 -3.05
C ALA A 191 -15.15 -15.33 -3.72
N LEU A 192 -14.67 -16.57 -3.64
CA LEU A 192 -15.39 -17.74 -4.15
C LEU A 192 -16.76 -17.90 -3.48
N LYS A 193 -16.82 -17.72 -2.16
CA LYS A 193 -18.08 -17.76 -1.40
C LYS A 193 -19.04 -16.66 -1.85
N ALA A 194 -18.54 -15.44 -2.03
CA ALA A 194 -19.34 -14.32 -2.53
C ALA A 194 -19.86 -14.56 -3.96
N SER A 195 -19.02 -15.09 -4.85
CA SER A 195 -19.40 -15.43 -6.22
C SER A 195 -20.52 -16.47 -6.27
N HIS A 196 -20.45 -17.50 -5.42
CA HIS A 196 -21.49 -18.53 -5.35
C HIS A 196 -22.83 -17.96 -4.85
N GLN A 197 -22.80 -17.05 -3.88
CA GLN A 197 -24.00 -16.38 -3.38
C GLN A 197 -24.66 -15.53 -4.47
N ILE A 198 -23.87 -14.75 -5.21
CA ILE A 198 -24.38 -13.89 -6.30
C ILE A 198 -25.04 -14.74 -7.41
N SER A 199 -24.39 -15.83 -7.81
CA SER A 199 -24.95 -16.76 -8.81
C SER A 199 -26.21 -17.48 -8.32
N ALA A 200 -26.36 -17.70 -7.01
CA ALA A 200 -27.58 -18.31 -6.46
C ALA A 200 -28.75 -17.32 -6.39
N THR A 201 -28.47 -16.01 -6.23
CA THR A 201 -29.50 -14.95 -6.18
C THR A 201 -29.97 -14.47 -7.55
N HIS A 202 -29.14 -14.62 -8.58
CA HIS A 202 -29.45 -14.26 -9.97
C HIS A 202 -29.14 -15.46 -10.89
N PRO A 203 -30.05 -16.44 -10.99
CA PRO A 203 -29.88 -17.62 -11.84
C PRO A 203 -29.92 -17.31 -13.34
#